data_AF-A0A2E0IFU9-F1
#
_entry.id   AF-A0A2E0IFU9-F1
#
_cell.length_a   1.000
_cell.length_b   1.000
_cell.length_c   1.000
_cell.angle_alpha   90.00
_cell.angle_beta   90.00
_cell.angle_gamma   90.00
#
_symmetry.space_group_name_H-M   'P 1'
#
loop_
_entity.id
_entity.type
_entity.pdbx_description
1 polymer ?
#
loop_
_entity_poly.entity_id
_entity_poly.type
_entity_poly.pdbx_seq_one_letter_code
_entity_poly.pdbx_strand_id
1 'polypeptide(L)'
;MINEKDYEKFKEMYDYKRKIEYNKEKIKKRIDKMYEEFEFNIMETKEEVFEHFWENVNLNRAKLDEPPVEWKPMDKKLRLWNE
;
A
#
# COMPACT_ATOMS: atom_id res chain seq x y z
N MET A 1 9.99 -12.24 -1.49
CA MET A 1 9.89 -12.62 -0.09
C MET A 1 11.19 -12.23 0.57
N ILE A 2 11.12 -11.64 1.75
CA ILE A 2 12.25 -11.11 2.51
C ILE A 2 12.77 -12.26 3.38
N ASN A 3 14.07 -12.51 3.31
CA ASN A 3 14.74 -13.49 4.17
C ASN A 3 14.84 -12.96 5.61
N GLU A 4 14.74 -13.84 6.60
CA GLU A 4 14.84 -13.53 8.03
C GLU A 4 16.10 -12.72 8.36
N LYS A 5 17.27 -13.19 7.93
CA LYS A 5 18.56 -12.52 8.21
C LYS A 5 18.65 -11.12 7.61
N ASP A 6 18.08 -10.94 6.42
CA ASP A 6 18.07 -9.62 5.75
C ASP A 6 17.06 -8.69 6.41
N TYR A 7 15.91 -9.22 6.81
CA TYR A 7 14.90 -8.47 7.54
C TYR A 7 15.42 -7.99 8.89
N GLU A 8 16.06 -8.85 9.68
CA GLU A 8 16.64 -8.46 10.96
C GLU A 8 17.72 -7.38 10.80
N LYS A 9 18.58 -7.52 9.78
CA LYS A 9 19.65 -6.57 9.49
C LYS A 9 19.14 -5.21 9.01
N PHE A 10 18.04 -5.19 8.28
CA PHE A 10 17.49 -3.98 7.64
C PHE A 10 16.04 -3.71 8.03
N LYS A 11 15.70 -4.00 9.29
CA LYS A 11 14.31 -4.03 9.78
C LYS A 11 13.57 -2.73 9.50
N GLU A 12 14.13 -1.59 9.88
CA GLU A 12 13.49 -0.28 9.70
C GLU A 12 13.22 0.04 8.22
N MET A 13 14.15 -0.34 7.33
CA MET A 13 14.00 -0.13 5.90
C MET A 13 12.88 -1.00 5.31
N TYR A 14 12.79 -2.27 5.72
CA TYR A 14 11.73 -3.16 5.28
C TYR A 14 10.38 -2.79 5.89
N ASP A 15 10.32 -2.41 7.17
CA ASP A 15 9.12 -1.92 7.84
C ASP A 15 8.58 -0.69 7.14
N TYR A 16 9.44 0.28 6.80
CA TYR A 16 9.04 1.47 6.04
C TYR A 16 8.53 1.11 4.63
N LYS A 17 9.20 0.18 3.92
CA LYS A 17 8.72 -0.30 2.61
C LYS A 17 7.37 -0.97 2.70
N ARG A 18 7.17 -1.83 3.70
CA ARG A 18 5.90 -2.53 3.97
C ARG A 18 4.80 -1.53 4.34
N LYS A 19 5.11 -0.50 5.13
CA LYS A 19 4.19 0.59 5.47
C LYS A 19 3.72 1.36 4.24
N ILE A 20 4.64 1.70 3.33
CA ILE A 20 4.28 2.32 2.04
C ILE A 20 3.34 1.42 1.25
N GLU A 21 3.69 0.13 1.12
CA GLU A 21 2.90 -0.82 0.34
C GLU A 21 1.48 -0.99 0.89
N TYR A 22 1.34 -1.11 2.21
CA TYR A 22 0.04 -1.18 2.88
C TYR A 22 -0.87 0.00 2.52
N ASN A 23 -0.33 1.23 2.59
CA ASN A 23 -1.11 2.42 2.28
C ASN A 23 -1.46 2.51 0.79
N LYS A 24 -0.56 2.08 -0.11
CA LYS A 24 -0.87 1.99 -1.54
C LYS A 24 -1.99 0.99 -1.81
N GLU A 25 -1.93 -0.20 -1.22
CA GLU A 25 -2.98 -1.21 -1.34
C GLU A 25 -4.32 -0.71 -0.78
N LYS A 26 -4.30 0.00 0.34
CA LYS A 26 -5.50 0.59 0.94
C LYS A 26 -6.18 1.59 0.00
N ILE A 27 -5.40 2.46 -0.64
CA ILE A 27 -5.92 3.42 -1.63
C ILE A 27 -6.47 2.68 -2.84
N LYS A 28 -5.72 1.73 -3.41
CA LYS A 28 -6.18 0.92 -4.55
C LYS A 28 -7.51 0.22 -4.27
N LYS A 29 -7.64 -0.45 -3.12
CA LYS A 29 -8.91 -1.08 -2.69
C LYS A 29 -10.05 -0.07 -2.57
N ARG A 30 -9.78 1.14 -2.09
CA ARG A 30 -10.80 2.19 -1.98
C ARG A 30 -11.24 2.68 -3.36
N ILE A 31 -10.30 2.82 -4.29
CA ILE A 31 -10.56 3.19 -5.68
C ILE A 31 -11.36 2.08 -6.38
N ASP A 32 -10.96 0.82 -6.24
CA ASP A 32 -11.69 -0.31 -6.82
C ASP A 32 -13.16 -0.31 -6.38
N LYS A 33 -13.41 -0.16 -5.08
CA LYS A 33 -14.76 -0.05 -4.53
C LYS A 33 -15.52 1.16 -5.06
N MET A 34 -14.85 2.29 -5.23
CA MET A 34 -15.45 3.51 -5.79
C MET A 34 -15.88 3.30 -7.26
N TYR A 35 -15.06 2.62 -8.06
CA TYR A 35 -15.43 2.32 -9.45
C TYR A 35 -16.53 1.28 -9.56
N GLU A 36 -16.58 0.29 -8.66
CA GLU A 36 -17.69 -0.65 -8.57
C GLU A 36 -19.02 0.04 -8.21
N GLU A 37 -18.98 1.06 -7.33
CA GLU A 37 -20.18 1.79 -6.88
C GLU A 37 -20.62 2.90 -7.86
N PHE A 38 -19.69 3.50 -8.60
CA PHE A 38 -19.92 4.73 -9.39
C PHE A 38 -19.51 4.60 -10.88
N GLU A 39 -19.47 3.37 -11.42
CA GLU A 39 -18.89 3.01 -12.74
C GLU A 39 -19.29 3.93 -13.90
N PHE A 40 -20.46 4.57 -13.86
CA PHE A 40 -20.97 5.43 -14.93
C PHE A 40 -20.56 6.91 -14.87
N ASN A 41 -19.94 7.38 -13.78
CA ASN A 41 -19.71 8.82 -13.55
C ASN A 41 -18.23 9.23 -13.45
N ILE A 42 -17.29 8.29 -13.55
CA ILE A 42 -15.86 8.59 -13.41
C ILE A 42 -15.22 8.60 -14.80
N MET A 43 -14.78 9.78 -15.24
CA MET A 43 -14.11 9.96 -16.53
C MET A 43 -12.61 9.63 -16.46
N GLU A 44 -12.01 9.73 -15.28
CA GLU A 44 -10.60 9.42 -15.04
C GLU A 44 -10.39 7.90 -14.95
N THR A 45 -9.17 7.45 -15.23
CA THR A 45 -8.75 6.05 -15.02
C THR A 45 -8.42 5.78 -13.55
N LYS A 46 -8.46 4.51 -13.14
CA LYS A 46 -8.11 4.10 -11.77
C LYS A 46 -6.69 4.55 -11.39
N GLU A 47 -5.76 4.49 -12.33
CA GLU A 47 -4.39 4.96 -12.17
C GLU A 47 -4.30 6.47 -11.94
N GLU A 48 -5.02 7.30 -12.71
CA GLU A 48 -5.04 8.76 -12.51
C GLU A 48 -5.61 9.13 -11.15
N VAL A 49 -6.71 8.49 -10.76
CA VAL A 49 -7.29 8.65 -9.44
C VAL A 49 -6.31 8.20 -8.35
N PHE A 50 -5.61 7.08 -8.57
CA PHE A 50 -4.59 6.61 -7.63
C PHE A 50 -3.47 7.62 -7.45
N GLU A 51 -2.89 8.14 -8.52
CA GLU A 51 -1.82 9.15 -8.43
C GLU A 51 -2.34 10.41 -7.73
N HIS A 52 -3.57 10.87 -8.03
CA HIS A 52 -4.16 12.01 -7.32
C HIS A 52 -4.30 11.76 -5.81
N PHE A 53 -4.83 10.60 -5.40
CA PHE A 53 -4.93 10.26 -3.98
C PHE A 53 -3.56 10.07 -3.36
N TRP A 54 -2.64 9.43 -4.06
CA TRP A 54 -1.29 9.15 -3.55
C TRP A 54 -0.49 10.45 -3.39
N GLU A 55 -0.56 11.38 -4.33
CA GLU A 55 0.07 12.68 -4.19
C GLU A 55 -0.57 13.51 -3.07
N ASN A 56 -1.91 13.60 -3.02
CA ASN A 56 -2.60 14.46 -2.04
C ASN A 56 -2.57 13.92 -0.61
N VAL A 57 -2.76 12.61 -0.40
CA VAL A 57 -2.72 11.99 0.94
C VAL A 57 -1.28 11.96 1.47
N ASN A 58 -0.29 11.88 0.58
CA ASN A 58 1.10 11.65 0.94
C ASN A 58 1.99 12.91 0.88
N LEU A 59 1.41 14.09 0.62
CA LEU A 59 2.04 15.39 0.91
C LEU A 59 2.50 15.51 2.38
N ASN A 60 2.03 14.63 3.27
CA ASN A 60 2.56 14.45 4.63
C ASN A 60 2.84 12.97 4.92
N ARG A 61 3.99 12.45 4.45
CA ARG A 61 4.51 11.08 4.76
C ARG A 61 4.49 10.70 6.25
N ALA A 62 4.36 11.68 7.15
CA ALA A 62 4.15 11.50 8.58
C ALA A 62 2.81 10.85 8.97
N LYS A 63 1.82 10.79 8.06
CA LYS A 63 0.47 10.28 8.33
C LYS A 63 0.17 8.91 7.73
N LEU A 64 1.18 8.19 7.25
CA LEU A 64 0.98 6.83 6.77
C LEU A 64 0.48 5.93 7.91
N ASP A 65 -0.57 5.16 7.65
CA ASP A 65 -1.10 4.20 8.60
C ASP A 65 -0.13 3.04 8.79
N GLU A 66 -0.06 2.50 10.00
CA GLU A 66 0.68 1.27 10.27
C GLU A 66 -0.11 0.05 9.76
N PRO A 67 0.55 -0.91 9.10
CA PRO A 67 -0.10 -2.15 8.72
C PRO A 67 -0.56 -2.93 9.96
N PRO A 68 -1.79 -3.47 9.98
CA PRO A 68 -2.23 -4.41 11.02
C PRO A 68 -1.31 -5.63 11.10
N VAL A 69 -1.22 -6.25 12.28
CA VAL A 69 -0.37 -7.44 12.52
C VAL A 69 -0.72 -8.60 11.59
N GLU A 70 -2.00 -8.76 11.24
CA GLU A 70 -2.49 -9.81 10.35
C GLU A 70 -2.40 -9.45 8.86
N TRP A 71 -2.01 -8.21 8.51
CA TRP A 71 -1.93 -7.81 7.12
C TRP A 71 -0.73 -8.47 6.44
N LYS A 72 -1.02 -9.06 5.28
CA LYS A 72 -0.01 -9.64 4.39
C LYS A 72 0.05 -8.85 3.08
N PRO A 73 1.23 -8.39 2.64
CA PRO A 73 1.37 -7.72 1.35
C PRO A 73 0.87 -8.58 0.18
N MET A 74 0.17 -7.95 -0.76
CA MET A 74 -0.16 -8.54 -2.05
C MET A 74 1.13 -8.78 -2.86
N ASP A 75 2.08 -7.84 -2.83
CA ASP A 75 3.40 -8.05 -3.43
C ASP A 75 4.19 -9.10 -2.62
N LYS A 76 4.33 -10.28 -3.22
CA LYS A 76 5.11 -11.41 -2.67
C LYS A 76 6.57 -11.05 -2.42
N LYS A 77 7.11 -10.00 -3.05
CA LYS A 77 8.49 -9.55 -2.81
C LYS A 77 8.66 -8.97 -1.41
N LEU A 78 7.62 -8.33 -0.86
CA LEU A 78 7.64 -7.65 0.45
C LEU A 78 7.12 -8.49 1.62
N ARG A 79 6.62 -9.71 1.35
CA ARG A 79 6.26 -10.68 2.39
C ARG A 79 7.48 -11.12 3.19
N LEU A 80 7.30 -11.31 4.50
CA LEU A 80 8.29 -11.98 5.34
C LEU A 80 8.36 -13.47 4.98
N TRP A 81 9.42 -14.13 5.45
CA TRP A 81 9.66 -15.56 5.22
C TRP A 81 8.59 -16.47 5.85
N ASN A 82 7.82 -15.96 6.82
CA ASN A 82 6.80 -16.69 7.57
C ASN A 82 5.35 -16.31 7.19
N GLU A 83 5.14 -15.56 6.10
CA GLU A 83 3.82 -15.05 5.65
C GLU A 83 3.30 -15.71 4.36
#